data_AF-A0A0G2HM70-F1
#
_entry.id   AF-A0A0G2HM70-F1
#
_cell.length_a   1.000
_cell.length_b   1.000
_cell.length_c   1.000
_cell.angle_alpha   90.00
_cell.angle_beta   90.00
_cell.angle_gamma   90.00
#
_symmetry.space_group_name_H-M   'P 1'
#
loop_
_entity.id
_entity.type
_entity.pdbx_description
1 polymer ?
#
loop_
_entity_poly.entity_id
_entity_poly.type
_entity_poly.pdbx_seq_one_letter_code
_entity_poly.pdbx_strand_id
1 'polypeptide(L)'
;MVEFAASLHDIGKADRRFQRWLDPEDKNGVNMAKSDEPRRKWEAMRVQSGWPRGGRHEDLSARLVLAWLQQQPDWGTSLERDLLVHLVISHHGKGRPIVPPAVDGTEERVRGVVAGAAVEASADLARIDWDQPARFRRLNDHFGPWGLALLEAIVIRSDHAVSASMNRRKGSWK
;
A
#
# COMPACT_ATOMS: atom_id res chain seq x y z
N MET A 1 -6.13 -12.54 9.63
CA MET A 1 -6.07 -11.06 9.55
C MET A 1 -4.71 -10.55 9.08
N VAL A 2 -3.64 -10.77 9.85
CA VAL A 2 -2.29 -10.27 9.53
C VAL A 2 -1.77 -10.75 8.18
N GLU A 3 -1.95 -12.03 7.86
CA GLU A 3 -1.59 -12.61 6.56
C GLU A 3 -2.34 -11.96 5.39
N PHE A 4 -3.64 -11.70 5.57
CA PHE A 4 -4.45 -11.04 4.56
C PHE A 4 -4.04 -9.57 4.35
N ALA A 5 -3.75 -8.84 5.43
CA ALA A 5 -3.17 -7.50 5.31
C ALA A 5 -1.82 -7.54 4.57
N ALA A 6 -0.99 -8.54 4.87
CA ALA A 6 0.30 -8.73 4.21
C ALA A 6 0.17 -9.12 2.73
N SER A 7 -0.90 -9.76 2.28
CA SER A 7 -1.11 -10.00 0.83
C SER A 7 -1.62 -8.75 0.09
N LEU A 8 -2.19 -7.78 0.82
CA LEU A 8 -2.81 -6.58 0.25
C LEU A 8 -1.94 -5.32 0.35
N HIS A 9 -0.84 -5.33 1.10
CA HIS A 9 -0.04 -4.14 1.38
C HIS A 9 0.42 -3.39 0.11
N ASP A 10 0.74 -4.13 -0.95
CA ASP A 10 1.31 -3.60 -2.19
C ASP A 10 0.30 -3.44 -3.35
N ILE A 11 -1.00 -3.72 -3.15
CA ILE A 11 -1.98 -3.68 -4.27
C ILE A 11 -2.09 -2.28 -4.90
N GLY A 12 -1.82 -1.22 -4.15
CA GLY A 12 -1.77 0.16 -4.64
C GLY A 12 -0.63 0.44 -5.61
N LYS A 13 0.40 -0.43 -5.69
CA LYS A 13 1.44 -0.33 -6.73
C LYS A 13 0.88 -0.53 -8.14
N ALA A 14 -0.34 -1.05 -8.28
CA ALA A 14 -1.02 -1.20 -9.56
C ALA A 14 -1.41 0.14 -10.22
N ASP A 15 -1.26 1.28 -9.53
CA ASP A 15 -1.41 2.60 -10.14
C ASP A 15 -0.44 2.75 -11.33
N ARG A 16 -0.96 3.22 -12.47
CA ARG A 16 -0.21 3.32 -13.72
C ARG A 16 0.99 4.27 -13.61
N ARG A 17 0.87 5.38 -12.87
CA ARG A 17 1.96 6.33 -12.62
C ARG A 17 3.02 5.68 -11.73
N PHE A 18 2.63 4.84 -10.78
CA PHE A 18 3.58 4.08 -9.96
C PHE A 18 4.31 3.03 -10.81
N GLN A 19 3.62 2.28 -11.66
CA GLN A 19 4.24 1.30 -12.56
C GLN A 19 5.20 1.95 -13.56
N ARG A 20 4.81 3.08 -14.17
CA ARG A 20 5.74 3.88 -15.01
C ARG A 20 6.94 4.40 -14.23
N TRP A 21 6.81 4.63 -12.92
CA TRP A 21 7.95 5.00 -12.11
C TRP A 21 8.90 3.81 -11.89
N LEU A 22 8.35 2.61 -11.71
CA LEU A 22 9.17 1.41 -11.50
C LEU A 22 9.88 0.94 -12.78
N ASP A 23 9.18 0.98 -13.91
CA ASP A 23 9.67 0.55 -15.23
C ASP A 23 9.22 1.54 -16.33
N PRO A 24 9.93 2.67 -16.51
CA PRO A 24 9.52 3.73 -17.44
C PRO A 24 9.48 3.32 -18.91
N GLU A 25 10.27 2.33 -19.28
CA GLU A 25 10.41 1.85 -20.67
C GLU A 25 9.57 0.59 -20.92
N ASP A 26 8.76 0.16 -19.94
CA ASP A 26 7.97 -1.09 -19.98
C ASP A 26 8.81 -2.29 -20.43
N LYS A 27 10.06 -2.37 -19.94
CA LYS A 27 11.03 -3.41 -20.33
C LYS A 27 10.52 -4.81 -20.02
N ASN A 28 9.72 -4.94 -18.96
CA ASN A 28 9.27 -6.22 -18.45
C ASN A 28 7.89 -6.64 -18.98
N GLY A 29 7.08 -5.72 -19.52
CA GLY A 29 5.73 -6.00 -20.00
C GLY A 29 4.76 -6.51 -18.92
N VAL A 30 5.15 -6.43 -17.65
CA VAL A 30 4.40 -6.90 -16.48
C VAL A 30 4.56 -5.93 -15.32
N ASN A 31 3.58 -5.90 -14.41
CA ASN A 31 3.64 -5.05 -13.23
C ASN A 31 4.82 -5.42 -12.33
N MET A 32 5.64 -4.42 -12.02
CA MET A 32 6.83 -4.53 -11.20
C MET A 32 6.52 -4.30 -9.72
N ALA A 33 7.24 -5.02 -8.86
CA ALA A 33 7.21 -4.81 -7.42
C ALA A 33 8.26 -3.79 -6.94
N LYS A 34 9.37 -3.66 -7.68
CA LYS A 34 10.51 -2.77 -7.41
C LYS A 34 11.18 -2.36 -8.73
N SER A 35 11.83 -1.20 -8.73
CA SER A 35 12.63 -0.73 -9.87
C SER A 35 14.05 -1.28 -9.79
N ASP A 36 14.62 -1.65 -10.94
CA ASP A 36 16.03 -2.03 -11.10
C ASP A 36 16.93 -0.83 -11.48
N GLU A 37 16.35 0.38 -11.60
CA GLU A 37 17.11 1.57 -12.01
C GLU A 37 17.91 2.21 -10.84
N PRO A 38 19.07 2.84 -11.13
CA PRO A 38 19.90 3.49 -10.12
C PRO A 38 19.19 4.64 -9.38
N ARG A 39 19.39 4.74 -8.06
CA ARG A 39 18.80 5.80 -7.20
C ARG A 39 18.97 7.22 -7.74
N ARG A 40 20.08 7.54 -8.40
CA ARG A 40 20.33 8.87 -8.99
C ARG A 40 19.30 9.28 -10.06
N LYS A 41 18.62 8.31 -10.70
CA LYS A 41 17.60 8.57 -11.71
C LYS A 41 16.18 8.64 -11.14
N TRP A 42 15.97 8.23 -9.89
CA TRP A 42 14.63 8.02 -9.32
C TRP A 42 13.77 9.27 -9.33
N GLU A 43 14.33 10.44 -9.03
CA GLU A 43 13.54 11.69 -9.04
C GLU A 43 13.13 12.09 -10.45
N ALA A 44 14.03 11.96 -11.44
CA ALA A 44 13.71 12.23 -12.84
C ALA A 44 12.63 11.26 -13.35
N MET A 45 12.75 9.97 -13.04
CA MET A 45 11.76 8.95 -13.39
C MET A 45 10.41 9.20 -12.70
N ARG A 46 10.40 9.64 -11.44
CA ARG A 46 9.19 10.00 -10.71
C ARG A 46 8.44 11.14 -11.40
N VAL A 47 9.18 12.19 -11.78
CA VAL A 47 8.62 13.34 -12.49
C VAL A 47 8.04 12.90 -13.83
N GLN A 48 8.77 12.07 -14.60
CA GLN A 48 8.31 11.55 -15.89
C GLN A 48 7.09 10.64 -15.76
N SER A 49 6.98 9.87 -14.68
CA SER A 49 5.84 8.97 -14.49
C SER A 49 4.55 9.69 -14.11
N GLY A 50 4.66 10.94 -13.62
CA GLY A 50 3.57 11.72 -13.05
C GLY A 50 3.25 11.37 -11.59
N TRP A 51 4.10 10.58 -10.91
CA TRP A 51 3.88 10.24 -9.50
C TRP A 51 4.18 11.45 -8.60
N PRO A 52 3.28 11.86 -7.70
CA PRO A 52 3.46 13.07 -6.92
C PRO A 52 4.60 12.90 -5.89
N ARG A 53 5.31 14.00 -5.61
CA ARG A 53 6.38 13.99 -4.60
C ARG A 53 5.77 13.71 -3.23
N GLY A 54 6.32 12.74 -2.50
CA GLY A 54 5.78 12.30 -1.22
C GLY A 54 4.58 11.36 -1.34
N GLY A 55 4.14 11.02 -2.55
CA GLY A 55 3.07 10.06 -2.79
C GLY A 55 3.43 8.65 -2.30
N ARG A 56 2.45 7.98 -1.67
CA ARG A 56 2.59 6.73 -0.93
C ARG A 56 1.67 5.68 -1.54
N HIS A 57 2.20 4.57 -2.07
CA HIS A 57 1.36 3.54 -2.72
C HIS A 57 0.47 2.81 -1.71
N GLU A 58 0.85 2.76 -0.45
CA GLU A 58 0.07 2.17 0.64
C GLU A 58 -1.22 2.93 0.96
N ASP A 59 -1.30 4.22 0.64
CA ASP A 59 -2.56 4.98 0.73
C ASP A 59 -3.54 4.44 -0.33
N LEU A 60 -3.06 4.24 -1.56
CA LEU A 60 -3.84 3.60 -2.62
C LEU A 60 -4.23 2.16 -2.26
N SER A 61 -3.34 1.38 -1.65
CA SER A 61 -3.65 0.04 -1.14
C SER A 61 -4.79 0.09 -0.13
N ALA A 62 -4.71 0.99 0.86
CA ALA A 62 -5.73 1.13 1.89
C ALA A 62 -7.09 1.54 1.32
N ARG A 63 -7.11 2.44 0.32
CA ARG A 63 -8.33 2.84 -0.38
C ARG A 63 -8.98 1.72 -1.17
N LEU A 64 -8.18 0.87 -1.83
CA LEU A 64 -8.69 -0.32 -2.50
C LEU A 64 -9.31 -1.31 -1.50
N VAL A 65 -8.70 -1.47 -0.32
CA VAL A 65 -9.28 -2.26 0.78
C VAL A 65 -10.57 -1.65 1.30
N LEU A 66 -10.63 -0.33 1.48
CA LEU A 66 -11.87 0.35 1.90
C LEU A 66 -12.99 0.17 0.86
N ALA A 67 -12.69 0.32 -0.44
CA ALA A 67 -13.63 0.06 -1.52
C ALA A 67 -14.12 -1.39 -1.52
N TRP A 68 -13.22 -2.35 -1.26
CA TRP A 68 -13.59 -3.75 -1.11
C TRP A 68 -14.52 -3.98 0.09
N LEU A 69 -14.20 -3.41 1.26
CA LEU A 69 -15.02 -3.56 2.48
C LEU A 69 -16.43 -2.98 2.32
N GLN A 70 -16.59 -1.93 1.51
CA GLN A 70 -17.91 -1.38 1.16
C GLN A 70 -18.75 -2.38 0.33
N GLN A 71 -18.11 -3.20 -0.50
CA GLN A 71 -18.77 -4.26 -1.27
C GLN A 71 -19.03 -5.53 -0.43
N GLN A 72 -18.41 -5.65 0.75
CA GLN A 72 -18.49 -6.82 1.62
C GLN A 72 -19.08 -6.43 3.00
N PRO A 73 -20.37 -6.06 3.07
CA PRO A 73 -20.99 -5.57 4.31
C PRO A 73 -20.99 -6.59 5.44
N ASP A 74 -20.82 -7.88 5.17
CA ASP A 74 -20.80 -8.96 6.17
C ASP A 74 -19.38 -9.44 6.53
N TRP A 75 -18.33 -8.90 5.90
CA TRP A 75 -16.97 -9.36 6.15
C TRP A 75 -16.42 -8.83 7.47
N GLY A 76 -16.32 -9.70 8.48
CA GLY A 76 -15.66 -9.40 9.76
C GLY A 76 -16.34 -8.31 10.59
N THR A 77 -15.92 -8.23 11.83
CA THR A 77 -16.32 -7.19 12.80
C THR A 77 -15.74 -5.82 12.44
N SER A 78 -16.29 -4.75 13.01
CA SER A 78 -15.74 -3.39 12.83
C SER A 78 -14.26 -3.29 13.24
N LEU A 79 -13.86 -3.98 14.30
CA LEU A 79 -12.47 -4.03 14.76
C LEU A 79 -11.55 -4.72 13.75
N GLU A 80 -12.00 -5.83 13.15
CA GLU A 80 -11.25 -6.57 12.13
C GLU A 80 -11.06 -5.76 10.85
N ARG A 81 -12.08 -5.01 10.44
CA ARG A 81 -12.01 -4.07 9.31
C ARG A 81 -11.03 -2.94 9.58
N ASP A 82 -11.13 -2.32 10.75
CA ASP A 82 -10.22 -1.27 11.18
C ASP A 82 -8.77 -1.79 11.19
N LEU A 83 -8.56 -2.99 11.75
CA LEU A 83 -7.23 -3.61 11.81
C LEU A 83 -6.68 -3.91 10.42
N LEU A 84 -7.50 -4.45 9.50
CA LEU A 84 -7.09 -4.74 8.13
C LEU A 84 -6.58 -3.46 7.42
N VAL A 85 -7.38 -2.40 7.42
CA VAL A 85 -7.01 -1.14 6.75
C VAL A 85 -5.77 -0.53 7.40
N HIS A 86 -5.69 -0.55 8.73
CA HIS A 86 -4.55 -0.02 9.48
C HIS A 86 -3.24 -0.74 9.18
N LEU A 87 -3.25 -2.07 9.16
CA LEU A 87 -2.06 -2.86 8.84
C LEU A 87 -1.60 -2.64 7.39
N VAL A 88 -2.53 -2.48 6.45
CA VAL A 88 -2.22 -2.16 5.06
C VAL A 88 -1.63 -0.76 4.92
N ILE A 89 -2.18 0.28 5.56
CA ILE A 89 -1.68 1.65 5.38
C ILE A 89 -0.35 1.92 6.13
N SER A 90 -0.07 1.14 7.18
CA SER A 90 1.09 1.37 8.07
C SER A 90 2.31 0.50 7.76
N HIS A 91 2.27 -0.30 6.69
CA HIS A 91 3.32 -1.28 6.39
C HIS A 91 4.69 -0.68 6.02
N HIS A 92 4.81 0.63 5.76
CA HIS A 92 6.10 1.35 5.67
C HIS A 92 6.42 2.19 6.92
N GLY A 93 5.75 1.95 8.05
CA GLY A 93 6.03 2.62 9.33
C GLY A 93 5.46 4.05 9.45
N LYS A 94 4.43 4.38 8.68
CA LYS A 94 3.72 5.67 8.70
C LYS A 94 2.22 5.43 8.90
N GLY A 95 1.37 6.46 8.83
CA GLY A 95 -0.08 6.28 8.99
C GLY A 95 -0.55 6.19 10.44
N ARG A 96 0.21 6.78 11.37
CA ARG A 96 -0.06 6.81 12.81
C ARG A 96 -0.04 8.28 13.29
N PRO A 97 -1.18 8.97 13.43
CA PRO A 97 -2.53 8.52 13.10
C PRO A 97 -2.93 8.72 11.62
N ILE A 98 -2.09 9.39 10.81
CA ILE A 98 -2.48 9.83 9.47
C ILE A 98 -1.33 9.69 8.46
N VAL A 99 -1.66 9.42 7.20
CA VAL A 99 -0.71 9.57 6.09
C VAL A 99 -0.78 11.01 5.58
N PRO A 100 0.35 11.75 5.55
CA PRO A 100 0.36 13.08 4.96
C PRO A 100 -0.03 13.03 3.48
N PRO A 101 -0.96 13.89 3.01
CA PRO A 101 -1.30 13.95 1.60
C PRO A 101 -0.11 14.44 0.78
N ALA A 102 -0.05 13.99 -0.47
CA ALA A 102 0.87 14.56 -1.45
C ALA A 102 0.13 15.63 -2.26
N VAL A 103 0.87 16.63 -2.77
CA VAL A 103 0.30 17.53 -3.77
C VAL A 103 0.08 16.73 -5.05
N ASP A 104 -1.17 16.37 -5.26
CA ASP A 104 -1.70 15.65 -6.40
C ASP A 104 -3.01 16.35 -6.82
N GLY A 105 -3.66 15.83 -7.85
CA GLY A 105 -4.96 16.29 -8.33
C GLY A 105 -5.40 15.47 -9.54
N THR A 106 -4.94 14.23 -9.65
CA THR A 106 -5.31 13.36 -10.76
C THR A 106 -6.78 12.96 -10.69
N GLU A 107 -7.42 12.85 -11.84
CA GLU A 107 -8.75 12.24 -11.97
C GLU A 107 -8.67 10.73 -12.25
N GLU A 108 -7.44 10.18 -12.34
CA GLU A 108 -7.22 8.74 -12.54
C GLU A 108 -7.76 7.90 -11.38
N ARG A 109 -7.99 6.62 -11.69
CA ARG A 109 -8.43 5.62 -10.73
C ARG A 109 -7.44 4.47 -10.69
N VAL A 110 -7.18 3.97 -9.48
CA VAL A 110 -6.37 2.77 -9.25
C VAL A 110 -7.31 1.57 -9.15
N ARG A 111 -6.95 0.47 -9.80
CA ARG A 111 -7.72 -0.77 -9.82
C ARG A 111 -6.92 -1.90 -9.20
N GLY A 112 -7.60 -2.82 -8.54
CA GLY A 112 -7.01 -4.02 -7.96
C GLY A 112 -8.03 -5.15 -7.85
N VAL A 113 -7.55 -6.30 -7.40
CA VAL A 113 -8.40 -7.46 -7.07
C VAL A 113 -8.14 -7.83 -5.62
N VAL A 114 -9.21 -7.88 -4.82
CA VAL A 114 -9.15 -8.25 -3.40
C VAL A 114 -10.07 -9.44 -3.18
N ALA A 115 -9.50 -10.56 -2.75
CA ALA A 115 -10.23 -11.82 -2.55
C ALA A 115 -11.11 -12.23 -3.76
N GLY A 116 -10.60 -12.02 -4.99
CA GLY A 116 -11.31 -12.34 -6.24
C GLY A 116 -12.30 -11.28 -6.72
N ALA A 117 -12.59 -10.25 -5.91
CA ALA A 117 -13.47 -9.13 -6.31
C ALA A 117 -12.66 -7.99 -6.95
N ALA A 118 -13.13 -7.49 -8.08
CA ALA A 118 -12.55 -6.31 -8.72
C ALA A 118 -12.95 -5.04 -7.96
N VAL A 119 -11.96 -4.23 -7.61
CA VAL A 119 -12.15 -2.99 -6.84
C VAL A 119 -11.40 -1.84 -7.48
N GLU A 120 -11.94 -0.63 -7.29
CA GLU A 120 -11.38 0.58 -7.84
C GLU A 120 -11.57 1.74 -6.87
N ALA A 121 -10.54 2.59 -6.75
CA ALA A 121 -10.56 3.77 -5.92
C ALA A 121 -9.93 4.97 -6.63
N SER A 122 -10.16 6.17 -6.09
CA SER A 122 -9.49 7.39 -6.56
C SER A 122 -7.97 7.27 -6.39
N ALA A 123 -7.22 7.56 -7.45
CA ALA A 123 -5.76 7.57 -7.42
C ALA A 123 -5.16 8.88 -6.88
N ASP A 124 -5.99 9.90 -6.65
CA ASP A 124 -5.59 11.21 -6.13
C ASP A 124 -5.00 11.16 -4.71
N LEU A 125 -3.67 11.27 -4.60
CA LEU A 125 -2.94 11.24 -3.33
C LEU A 125 -3.04 12.54 -2.52
N ALA A 126 -3.79 13.55 -3.00
CA ALA A 126 -4.16 14.71 -2.21
C ALA A 126 -5.35 14.42 -1.27
N ARG A 127 -6.13 13.36 -1.55
CA ARG A 127 -7.25 12.96 -0.68
C ARG A 127 -6.75 12.41 0.66
N ILE A 128 -7.47 12.77 1.71
CA ILE A 128 -7.16 12.38 3.09
C ILE A 128 -8.23 11.41 3.58
N ASP A 129 -7.81 10.29 4.19
CA ASP A 129 -8.68 9.44 4.99
C ASP A 129 -8.87 10.06 6.38
N TRP A 130 -9.95 10.83 6.55
CA TRP A 130 -10.29 11.47 7.83
C TRP A 130 -10.74 10.49 8.91
N ASP A 131 -11.08 9.24 8.56
CA ASP A 131 -11.42 8.21 9.54
C ASP A 131 -10.18 7.54 10.14
N GLN A 132 -9.01 7.71 9.51
CA GLN A 132 -7.76 7.07 9.93
C GLN A 132 -7.38 7.37 11.39
N PRO A 133 -7.46 8.62 11.90
CA PRO A 133 -7.14 8.90 13.29
C PRO A 133 -8.08 8.22 14.28
N ALA A 134 -9.38 8.18 13.98
CA ALA A 134 -10.36 7.50 14.83
C ALA A 134 -10.14 5.98 14.81
N ARG A 135 -9.85 5.41 13.62
CA ARG A 135 -9.45 4.00 13.45
C ARG A 135 -8.22 3.66 14.29
N PHE A 136 -7.16 4.47 14.19
CA PHE A 136 -5.94 4.29 14.97
C PHE A 136 -6.21 4.35 16.47
N ARG A 137 -7.05 5.30 16.92
CA ARG A 137 -7.45 5.40 18.33
C ARG A 137 -8.17 4.15 18.82
N ARG A 138 -9.20 3.68 18.11
CA ARG A 138 -9.96 2.46 18.48
C ARG A 138 -9.07 1.23 18.57
N LEU A 139 -8.12 1.08 17.65
CA LEU A 139 -7.17 -0.02 17.66
C LEU A 139 -6.22 0.05 18.86
N ASN A 140 -5.75 1.25 19.22
CA ASN A 140 -4.94 1.43 20.43
C ASN A 140 -5.75 1.16 21.71
N ASP A 141 -7.02 1.55 21.76
CA ASP A 141 -7.89 1.27 22.90
C ASP A 141 -8.11 -0.24 23.09
N HIS A 142 -8.12 -1.01 22.00
CA HIS A 142 -8.33 -2.46 22.05
C HIS A 142 -7.04 -3.26 22.27
N PHE A 143 -5.99 -3.01 21.48
CA PHE A 143 -4.74 -3.80 21.51
C PHE A 143 -3.66 -3.19 22.42
N GLY A 144 -3.84 -1.96 22.87
CA GLY A 144 -2.78 -1.16 23.46
C GLY A 144 -1.72 -0.73 22.43
N PRO A 145 -0.89 0.28 22.78
CA PRO A 145 0.14 0.79 21.87
C PRO A 145 1.17 -0.27 21.49
N TRP A 146 1.56 -1.14 22.43
CA TRP A 146 2.55 -2.19 22.19
C TRP A 146 1.98 -3.37 21.40
N GLY A 147 0.72 -3.74 21.64
CA GLY A 147 0.06 -4.81 20.88
C GLY A 147 -0.14 -4.42 19.43
N LEU A 148 -0.60 -3.20 19.16
CA LEU A 148 -0.72 -2.70 17.80
C LEU A 148 0.64 -2.60 17.09
N ALA A 149 1.67 -2.09 17.78
CA ALA A 149 3.03 -2.02 17.23
C ALA A 149 3.61 -3.40 16.89
N LEU A 150 3.31 -4.43 17.70
CA LEU A 150 3.70 -5.81 17.40
C LEU A 150 3.04 -6.33 16.13
N LEU A 151 1.73 -6.11 15.97
CA LEU A 151 0.99 -6.54 14.77
C LEU A 151 1.53 -5.85 13.50
N GLU A 152 1.80 -4.55 13.57
CA GLU A 152 2.46 -3.81 12.49
C GLU A 152 3.84 -4.39 12.15
N ALA A 153 4.66 -4.66 13.18
CA ALA A 153 5.99 -5.22 13.00
C ALA A 153 5.96 -6.59 12.31
N ILE A 154 4.97 -7.44 12.60
CA ILE A 154 4.81 -8.73 11.92
C ILE A 154 4.56 -8.53 10.42
N VAL A 155 3.70 -7.58 10.04
CA VAL A 155 3.42 -7.29 8.61
C VAL A 155 4.67 -6.73 7.92
N ILE A 156 5.34 -5.75 8.54
CA ILE A 156 6.56 -5.13 8.00
C ILE A 156 7.67 -6.18 7.80
N ARG A 157 7.87 -7.06 8.78
CA ARG A 157 8.92 -8.10 8.71
C ARG A 157 8.59 -9.20 7.70
N SER A 158 7.30 -9.52 7.53
CA SER A 158 6.86 -10.49 6.52
C SER A 158 7.16 -9.99 5.11
N ASP A 159 6.89 -8.72 4.79
CA ASP A 159 7.29 -8.14 3.50
C ASP A 159 8.81 -8.21 3.28
N HIS A 160 9.59 -7.76 4.27
CA HIS A 160 11.05 -7.79 4.17
C HIS A 160 11.60 -9.21 3.93
N ALA A 161 11.03 -10.23 4.57
CA ALA A 161 11.45 -11.62 4.42
C ALA A 161 11.14 -12.15 3.01
N VAL A 162 9.94 -11.91 2.49
CA VAL A 162 9.55 -12.32 1.12
C VAL A 162 10.41 -11.59 0.09
N SER A 163 10.54 -10.27 0.23
CA SER A 163 11.40 -9.42 -0.59
C SER A 163 12.86 -9.92 -0.63
N ALA A 164 13.43 -10.30 0.51
CA ALA A 164 14.81 -10.80 0.60
C ALA A 164 14.97 -12.20 -0.03
N SER A 165 13.96 -13.07 0.10
CA SER A 165 13.98 -14.41 -0.50
C SER A 165 13.93 -14.36 -2.03
N MET A 166 13.14 -13.43 -2.59
CA MET A 166 13.07 -13.18 -4.04
C MET A 166 14.39 -12.63 -4.59
N ASN A 167 15.06 -11.75 -3.84
CA ASN A 167 16.36 -11.21 -4.26
C ASN A 167 17.48 -12.27 -4.27
N ARG A 168 17.45 -13.23 -3.32
CA ARG A 168 18.41 -14.35 -3.30
C ARG A 168 18.23 -15.30 -4.48
N ARG A 169 17.00 -15.52 -4.95
CA ARG A 169 16.74 -16.35 -6.14
C ARG A 169 17.27 -15.72 -7.44
N LYS A 170 17.18 -14.39 -7.58
CA LYS A 170 17.78 -13.66 -8.73
C LYS A 170 19.32 -13.70 -8.74
N GLY A 171 19.98 -13.88 -7.59
CA GLY A 171 21.44 -13.94 -7.47
C GLY A 171 22.07 -15.33 -7.66
N SER A 172 21.26 -16.39 -7.85
CA SER A 172 21.74 -17.78 -7.91
C SER A 172 22.01 -18.31 -9.32
N TRP A 173 21.91 -17.46 -10.35
CA TRP A 173 22.36 -17.78 -11.71
C TRP A 173 23.62 -16.96 -12.00
N LYS A 174 24.77 -17.56 -11.70
CA LYS A 174 26.07 -17.21 -12.26
C LYS A 174 26.80 -18.50 -12.62
#